data_AF-A0A920UGN2-F1
#
_entry.id   AF-A0A920UGN2-F1
#
_cell.length_a   1.000
_cell.length_b   1.000
_cell.length_c   1.000
_cell.angle_alpha   90.00
_cell.angle_beta   90.00
_cell.angle_gamma   90.00
#
_symmetry.space_group_name_H-M   'P 1'
#
loop_
_entity.id
_entity.type
_entity.pdbx_description
1 polymer ?
#
loop_
_entity_poly.entity_id
_entity_poly.type
_entity_poly.pdbx_seq_one_letter_code
_entity_poly.pdbx_strand_id
1 'polypeptide(L)'
;MRMIQYVEQLESGYMNATGRPSLNQNDKGAWIVDGHGGFGMPALQLGVEKAVEEAKEKGISTVAVLHCGHTGRVGAFAEKGAEAGCLTIWVGGGGHKDWPQVGSSWRSQRSVAYQSICFWNSWW
;
A
#
# COMPACT_ATOMS: atom_id res chain seq x y z
N MET A 1 -17.74 -0.03 -7.84
CA MET A 1 -17.78 1.40 -8.23
C MET A 1 -16.40 2.04 -8.02
N ARG A 2 -15.47 1.90 -8.98
CA ARG A 2 -14.11 2.53 -9.01
C ARG A 2 -13.54 2.65 -10.44
N MET A 3 -14.07 1.87 -11.39
CA MET A 3 -13.63 1.81 -12.79
C MET A 3 -13.59 3.19 -13.46
N ILE A 4 -14.66 3.99 -13.35
CA ILE A 4 -14.73 5.33 -13.98
C ILE A 4 -13.58 6.23 -13.49
N GLN A 5 -13.34 6.26 -12.18
CA GLN A 5 -12.25 7.05 -11.59
C GLN A 5 -10.87 6.58 -12.04
N TYR A 6 -10.67 5.28 -12.27
CA TYR A 6 -9.41 4.79 -12.83
C TYR A 6 -9.22 5.22 -14.28
N VAL A 7 -10.28 5.18 -15.09
CA VAL A 7 -10.22 5.66 -16.48
C VAL A 7 -9.84 7.14 -16.51
N GLU A 8 -10.51 7.98 -15.71
CA GLU A 8 -10.20 9.41 -15.59
C GLU A 8 -8.75 9.66 -15.11
N GLN A 9 -8.26 8.88 -14.15
CA GLN A 9 -6.89 9.00 -13.64
C GLN A 9 -5.83 8.55 -14.65
N LEU A 10 -6.15 7.59 -15.52
CA LEU A 10 -5.27 7.18 -16.60
C LEU A 10 -5.27 8.21 -17.73
N GLU A 11 -6.44 8.71 -18.14
CA GLU A 11 -6.59 9.71 -19.20
C GLU A 11 -5.93 11.05 -18.84
N SER A 12 -6.01 11.46 -17.57
CA SER A 12 -5.35 12.67 -17.05
C SER A 12 -3.83 12.51 -16.86
N GLY A 13 -3.28 11.30 -17.00
CA GLY A 13 -1.87 11.01 -16.75
C GLY A 13 -1.48 11.00 -15.28
N TYR A 14 -2.44 11.07 -14.36
CA TYR A 14 -2.20 10.92 -12.91
C TYR A 14 -1.69 9.52 -12.55
N MET A 15 -2.14 8.50 -13.30
CA MET A 15 -1.70 7.12 -13.16
C MET A 15 -1.05 6.60 -14.45
N ASN A 16 -0.09 5.70 -14.29
CA ASN A 16 0.62 5.04 -15.38
C ASN A 16 0.07 3.62 -15.60
N ALA A 17 -0.66 3.38 -16.69
CA ALA A 17 -1.20 2.05 -17.02
C ALA A 17 -0.12 0.97 -17.17
N THR A 18 1.07 1.35 -17.64
CA THR A 18 2.19 0.43 -17.85
C THR A 18 3.15 0.40 -16.66
N GLY A 19 2.88 1.17 -15.60
CA GLY A 19 3.65 1.12 -14.36
C GLY A 19 3.65 -0.30 -13.81
N ARG A 20 4.85 -0.86 -13.63
CA ARG A 20 5.06 -2.19 -13.04
C ARG A 20 5.85 -2.02 -11.76
N PRO A 21 5.39 -2.56 -10.63
CA PRO A 21 6.08 -2.38 -9.38
C PRO A 21 7.46 -3.07 -9.41
N SER A 22 8.45 -2.46 -8.78
CA SER A 22 9.79 -3.02 -8.62
C SER A 22 10.17 -3.09 -7.15
N LEU A 23 10.84 -4.16 -6.76
CA LEU A 23 11.38 -4.33 -5.42
C LEU A 23 12.85 -3.91 -5.37
N ASN A 24 13.18 -3.04 -4.41
CA ASN A 24 14.54 -2.57 -4.16
C ASN A 24 14.85 -2.68 -2.67
N GLN A 25 16.14 -2.73 -2.32
CA GLN A 25 16.60 -2.62 -0.95
C GLN A 25 17.48 -1.37 -0.83
N ASN A 26 17.26 -0.57 0.20
CA ASN A 26 18.12 0.60 0.45
C ASN A 26 19.42 0.20 1.16
N ASP A 27 20.36 1.15 1.26
CA ASP A 27 21.67 0.95 1.91
C ASP A 27 21.60 0.53 3.38
N LYS A 28 20.44 0.71 4.02
CA LYS A 28 20.18 0.32 5.42
C LYS A 28 19.45 -1.03 5.54
N GLY A 29 19.25 -1.73 4.44
CA GLY A 29 18.62 -3.06 4.40
C GLY A 29 17.09 -3.06 4.39
N ALA A 30 16.44 -1.89 4.30
CA ALA A 30 14.98 -1.84 4.25
C ALA A 30 14.47 -2.13 2.82
N TRP A 31 13.45 -2.97 2.73
CA TRP A 31 12.77 -3.30 1.47
C TRP A 31 11.77 -2.22 1.09
N ILE A 32 11.81 -1.83 -0.18
CA ILE A 32 11.00 -0.77 -0.77
C ILE A 32 10.42 -1.29 -2.09
N VAL A 33 9.10 -1.23 -2.22
CA VAL A 33 8.39 -1.41 -3.48
C VAL A 33 8.10 -0.04 -4.08
N ASP A 34 8.64 0.24 -5.25
CA ASP A 34 8.25 1.40 -6.06
C ASP A 34 7.15 0.98 -7.03
N GLY A 35 6.00 1.66 -6.99
CA GLY A 35 4.84 1.40 -7.85
C GLY A 35 4.89 2.05 -9.23
N HIS A 36 5.86 2.93 -9.50
CA HIS A 36 6.06 3.62 -10.78
C HIS A 36 4.81 4.34 -11.32
N GLY A 37 4.00 4.91 -10.42
CA GLY A 37 2.73 5.58 -10.73
C GLY A 37 1.62 4.63 -11.19
N GLY A 38 1.85 3.32 -11.15
CA GLY A 38 0.88 2.31 -11.56
C GLY A 38 -0.21 2.04 -10.54
N PHE A 39 -1.01 1.00 -10.79
CA PHE A 39 -2.04 0.56 -9.85
C PHE A 39 -1.40 0.15 -8.51
N GLY A 40 -2.04 0.51 -7.40
CA GLY A 40 -1.56 0.18 -6.06
C GLY A 40 -1.69 -1.31 -5.72
N MET A 41 -2.65 -2.02 -6.33
CA MET A 41 -2.89 -3.45 -6.05
C MET A 41 -1.67 -4.33 -6.37
N PRO A 42 -1.05 -4.28 -7.57
CA PRO A 42 0.21 -4.99 -7.84
C PRO A 42 1.36 -4.63 -6.89
N ALA A 43 1.50 -3.35 -6.53
CA ALA A 43 2.56 -2.90 -5.64
C ALA A 43 2.37 -3.45 -4.22
N LEU A 44 1.13 -3.44 -3.72
CA LEU A 44 0.79 -4.00 -2.42
C LEU A 44 0.94 -5.52 -2.38
N GLN A 45 0.60 -6.20 -3.48
CA GLN A 45 0.82 -7.64 -3.61
C GLN A 45 2.30 -7.99 -3.45
N LEU A 46 3.17 -7.35 -4.24
CA LEU A 46 4.61 -7.58 -4.19
C LEU A 46 5.18 -7.26 -2.79
N GLY A 47 4.69 -6.20 -2.15
CA GLY A 47 5.10 -5.82 -0.81
C GLY A 47 4.75 -6.86 0.25
N VAL A 48 3.52 -7.40 0.22
CA VAL A 48 3.09 -8.44 1.17
C VAL A 48 3.83 -9.75 0.92
N GLU A 49 4.01 -10.16 -0.33
CA GLU A 49 4.77 -11.37 -0.68
C GLU A 49 6.19 -11.31 -0.11
N LYS A 50 6.89 -10.18 -0.32
CA LYS A 50 8.24 -10.00 0.24
C LYS A 50 8.25 -9.89 1.77
N ALA A 51 7.26 -9.21 2.36
CA ALA A 51 7.17 -9.08 3.81
C ALA A 51 6.98 -10.46 4.49
N VAL A 52 6.13 -11.31 3.91
CA VAL A 52 5.88 -12.67 4.41
C VAL A 52 7.12 -13.54 4.27
N GLU A 53 7.79 -13.51 3.12
CA GLU A 53 9.06 -14.22 2.88
C GLU A 53 10.09 -13.88 3.97
N GLU A 54 10.37 -12.59 4.15
CA GLU A 54 11.35 -12.11 5.11
C GLU A 54 10.93 -12.37 6.57
N ALA A 55 9.63 -12.27 6.89
CA ALA A 55 9.12 -12.54 8.22
C ALA A 55 9.23 -14.02 8.60
N LYS A 56 9.08 -14.93 7.64
CA LYS A 56 9.30 -16.37 7.89
C LYS A 56 10.75 -16.70 8.23
N GLU A 57 11.69 -15.96 7.67
CA GLU A 57 13.12 -16.14 7.96
C GLU A 57 13.56 -15.42 9.24
N LYS A 58 13.07 -14.20 9.48
CA LYS A 58 13.60 -13.29 10.51
C LYS A 58 12.63 -13.06 11.68
N GLY A 59 11.44 -13.63 11.64
CA GLY A 59 10.36 -13.47 12.61
C GLY A 59 9.48 -12.22 12.37
N ILE A 60 10.08 -11.10 11.98
CA ILE A 60 9.37 -9.86 11.65
C ILE A 60 9.96 -9.21 10.40
N SER A 61 9.11 -8.57 9.60
CA SER A 61 9.53 -7.81 8.43
C SER A 61 8.67 -6.56 8.25
N THR A 62 9.20 -5.59 7.50
CA THR A 62 8.49 -4.39 7.10
C THR A 62 8.94 -4.00 5.70
N VAL A 63 7.98 -3.71 4.83
CA VAL A 63 8.22 -3.29 3.44
C VAL A 63 7.49 -1.98 3.20
N ALA A 64 8.20 -0.97 2.70
CA ALA A 64 7.58 0.30 2.30
C ALA A 64 7.05 0.19 0.87
N VAL A 65 5.84 0.69 0.61
CA VAL A 65 5.28 0.78 -0.75
C VAL A 65 5.09 2.24 -1.12
N LEU A 66 5.77 2.69 -2.18
CA LEU A 66 5.87 4.08 -2.59
C LEU A 66 5.39 4.26 -4.03
N HIS A 67 5.07 5.50 -4.41
CA HIS A 67 4.73 5.91 -5.77
C HIS A 67 3.69 5.01 -6.46
N CYS A 68 2.66 4.58 -5.74
CA CYS A 68 1.60 3.76 -6.29
C CYS A 68 0.25 4.51 -6.22
N GLY A 69 -0.62 4.20 -7.18
CA GLY A 69 -1.99 4.66 -7.17
C GLY A 69 -2.82 3.96 -6.10
N HIS A 70 -4.14 4.09 -6.20
CA HIS A 70 -5.03 3.51 -5.20
C HIS A 70 -4.90 1.99 -5.08
N THR A 71 -4.85 1.50 -3.83
CA THR A 71 -4.55 0.11 -3.47
C THR A 71 -5.77 -0.80 -3.36
N GLY A 72 -6.98 -0.25 -3.44
CA GLY A 72 -8.21 -1.06 -3.39
C GLY A 72 -8.56 -1.56 -1.99
N ARG A 73 -9.16 -2.76 -1.93
CA ARG A 73 -9.51 -3.42 -0.67
C ARG A 73 -8.26 -4.00 -0.03
N VAL A 74 -7.59 -3.22 0.82
CA VAL A 74 -6.36 -3.63 1.50
C VAL A 74 -6.51 -4.90 2.36
N GLY A 75 -7.73 -5.19 2.83
CA GLY A 75 -8.03 -6.44 3.57
C GLY A 75 -7.72 -7.72 2.80
N ALA A 76 -7.83 -7.73 1.46
CA ALA A 76 -7.47 -8.91 0.65
C ALA A 76 -5.98 -9.27 0.76
N PHE A 77 -5.12 -8.28 1.01
CA PHE A 77 -3.68 -8.50 1.14
C PHE A 77 -3.32 -8.92 2.58
N ALA A 78 -4.07 -8.43 3.57
CA ALA A 78 -3.95 -8.93 4.94
C ALA A 78 -4.40 -10.41 5.05
N GLU A 79 -5.47 -10.79 4.34
CA GLU A 79 -5.90 -12.19 4.20
C GLU A 79 -4.77 -13.07 3.63
N LYS A 80 -4.11 -12.66 2.54
CA LYS A 80 -2.96 -13.41 1.97
C LYS A 80 -1.83 -13.64 2.97
N GLY A 81 -1.48 -12.62 3.75
CA GLY A 81 -0.44 -12.77 4.77
C GLY A 81 -0.87 -13.72 5.88
N ALA A 82 -2.14 -13.67 6.28
CA ALA A 82 -2.69 -14.61 7.25
C ALA A 82 -2.76 -16.04 6.70
N GLU A 83 -3.18 -16.25 5.45
CA GLU A 83 -3.11 -17.58 4.80
C GLU A 83 -1.69 -18.17 4.82
N ALA A 84 -0.66 -17.32 4.79
CA ALA A 84 0.73 -17.72 4.91
C ALA A 84 1.22 -17.93 6.36
N GLY A 85 0.34 -17.76 7.36
CA GLY A 85 0.64 -17.90 8.80
C GLY A 85 1.25 -16.65 9.44
N CYS A 86 1.11 -15.47 8.82
CA CYS A 86 1.72 -14.22 9.30
C CYS A 86 0.66 -13.16 9.63
N LEU A 87 0.76 -12.56 10.82
CA LEU A 87 0.02 -11.33 11.14
C LEU A 87 0.48 -10.22 10.20
N THR A 88 -0.44 -9.66 9.44
CA THR A 88 -0.15 -8.57 8.49
C THR A 88 -0.80 -7.28 8.94
N ILE A 89 0.01 -6.23 9.04
CA ILE A 89 -0.41 -4.88 9.39
C ILE A 89 -0.12 -3.98 8.18
N TRP A 90 -1.15 -3.32 7.67
CA TRP A 90 -0.99 -2.30 6.64
C TRP A 90 -1.47 -0.94 7.12
N VAL A 91 -0.65 0.08 6.87
CA VAL A 91 -0.97 1.48 7.15
C VAL A 91 -0.67 2.28 5.89
N GLY A 92 -1.72 2.87 5.31
CA GLY A 92 -1.59 3.72 4.12
C GLY A 92 -2.53 4.92 4.22
N GLY A 93 -2.13 6.03 3.59
CA GLY A 93 -2.94 7.24 3.50
C GLY A 93 -3.03 7.75 2.07
N GLY A 94 -4.16 8.38 1.74
CA GLY A 94 -4.30 9.13 0.50
C GLY A 94 -3.50 10.46 0.53
N GLY A 95 -3.19 11.00 -0.65
CA GLY A 95 -2.57 12.32 -0.77
C GLY A 95 -3.54 13.42 -0.34
N HIS A 96 -3.40 13.95 0.89
CA HIS A 96 -4.31 14.98 1.42
C HIS A 96 -4.33 16.26 0.58
N LYS A 97 -3.20 16.64 -0.03
CA LYS A 97 -3.11 17.83 -0.89
C LYS A 97 -4.13 17.78 -2.03
N ASP A 98 -4.33 16.60 -2.60
CA ASP A 98 -5.21 16.40 -3.74
C ASP A 98 -6.60 15.93 -3.29
N TRP A 99 -6.68 15.22 -2.15
CA TRP A 99 -7.91 14.59 -1.64
C TRP A 99 -8.15 14.87 -0.15
N PRO A 100 -8.50 16.12 0.23
CA PRO A 100 -8.69 16.50 1.63
C PRO A 100 -10.05 16.03 2.16
N GLN A 101 -10.17 14.73 2.44
CA GLN A 101 -11.42 14.12 2.91
C GLN A 101 -11.59 14.16 4.43
N VAL A 102 -10.50 14.31 5.18
CA VAL A 102 -10.50 14.33 6.65
C VAL A 102 -9.79 15.59 7.15
N GLY A 103 -10.45 16.31 8.07
CA GLY A 103 -9.87 17.47 8.75
C GLY A 103 -8.94 17.06 9.89
N SER A 104 -7.83 17.79 10.09
CA SER A 104 -7.01 17.63 11.29
C SER A 104 -7.65 18.35 12.47
N SER A 105 -7.54 17.76 13.66
CA SER A 105 -7.96 18.46 14.87
C SER A 105 -6.83 19.34 15.43
N TRP A 106 -7.22 20.58 15.76
CA TRP A 106 -6.65 21.50 16.75
C TRP A 106 -5.20 22.03 16.69
N ARG A 107 -4.23 21.54 15.88
CA ARG A 107 -2.88 22.18 15.95
C ARG A 107 -1.88 22.06 14.79
N SER A 108 -2.24 21.54 13.63
CA SER A 108 -1.31 21.49 12.50
C SER A 108 -2.07 21.44 11.18
N GLN A 109 -1.79 22.38 10.28
CA GLN A 109 -2.29 22.40 8.90
C GLN A 109 -1.71 21.26 8.03
N ARG A 110 -1.02 20.27 8.63
CA ARG A 110 -0.70 19.00 7.96
C ARG A 110 -1.82 18.01 8.24
N SER A 111 -2.86 18.10 7.44
CA SER A 111 -4.05 17.28 7.55
C SER A 111 -3.88 15.93 6.85
N VAL A 112 -4.64 14.94 7.31
CA VAL A 112 -4.55 13.51 6.94
C VAL A 112 -5.66 13.21 5.93
N ALA A 113 -5.40 12.41 4.90
CA ALA A 113 -6.49 11.88 4.04
C ALA A 113 -7.05 10.58 4.64
N TYR A 114 -8.12 10.03 4.07
CA TYR A 114 -8.66 8.75 4.54
C TYR A 114 -7.54 7.70 4.66
N GLN A 115 -7.38 7.17 5.86
CA GLN A 115 -6.44 6.11 6.16
C GLN A 115 -7.20 4.80 6.29
N SER A 116 -6.74 3.79 5.58
CA SER A 116 -7.20 2.42 5.74
C SER A 116 -6.15 1.65 6.53
N ILE A 117 -6.56 1.10 7.67
CA ILE A 117 -5.78 0.17 8.47
C ILE A 117 -6.51 -1.17 8.42
N CYS A 118 -5.79 -2.24 8.07
CA CYS A 118 -6.28 -3.61 8.15
C CYS A 118 -5.32 -4.48 8.95
N PHE A 119 -5.90 -5.31 9.79
CA PHE A 119 -5.22 -6.35 10.56
C PHE A 119 -5.93 -7.66 10.27
N TRP A 120 -5.17 -8.71 9.96
CA TRP A 120 -5.72 -10.05 9.88
C TRP A 120 -4.72 -11.06 10.40
N ASN A 121 -5.25 -12.08 11.06
CA ASN A 121 -4.49 -13.14 11.70
C ASN A 121 -5.26 -14.46 11.55
N SER A 122 -4.55 -15.56 11.28
CA SER A 122 -5.10 -16.90 11.07
C SER A 122 -4.84 -17.76 12.30
N TRP A 123 -5.68 -17.61 13.32
CA TRP A 123 -5.71 -18.52 14.48
C TRP A 123 -7.02 -19.29 14.48
N TRP A 124 -7.15 -20.20 13.52
CA TRP A 124 -8.14 -21.28 13.51
C TRP A 124 -7.57 -22.44 12.69
#